data_AF-A0ABD2J4W0-F1
#
_entry.id   AF-A0ABD2J4W0-F1
#
_cell.length_a   1.000
_cell.length_b   1.000
_cell.length_c   1.000
_cell.angle_alpha   90.00
_cell.angle_beta   90.00
_cell.angle_gamma   90.00
#
_symmetry.space_group_name_H-M   'P 1'
#
loop_
_entity.id
_entity.type
_entity.pdbx_description
1 polymer ?
#
loop_
_entity_poly.entity_id
_entity_poly.type
_entity_poly.pdbx_seq_one_letter_code
_entity_poly.pdbx_strand_id
1 'polypeptide(L)'
;MQGEIVSEIHRVSLHEAGHAVACRRNKDCNAIRFITAAAGVDVKEDGKRYHYHGKTVVAGRESYNKQQILGQIEYFVGSTASELLFFAAPFVPGMECDMHFARRAAEFIVCAMEEDGMKTVQLDIRKGSCSKERLADPEIQRRIQHYVAEALQRVTADFQNEEVKSIIKELAFKVFRSETLTLQTAEVYSVLDKLSTR
;
A
#
# COMPACT_ATOMS: atom_id res chain seq x y z
N MET A 1 -16.13 -0.50 24.04
CA MET A 1 -16.63 -1.24 22.86
C MET A 1 -16.98 -0.33 21.69
N GLN A 2 -18.15 0.35 21.64
CA GLN A 2 -18.53 1.17 20.45
C GLN A 2 -17.45 2.18 19.99
N GLY A 3 -16.77 2.87 20.91
CA GLY A 3 -15.69 3.81 20.56
C GLY A 3 -14.40 3.17 20.01
N GLU A 4 -14.11 1.91 20.34
CA GLU A 4 -12.91 1.20 19.87
C GLU A 4 -13.11 0.71 18.43
N ILE A 5 -14.30 0.20 18.13
CA ILE A 5 -14.72 -0.26 16.80
C ILE A 5 -14.62 0.88 15.76
N VAL A 6 -15.16 2.05 16.10
CA VAL A 6 -15.11 3.24 15.21
C VAL A 6 -13.67 3.69 14.94
N SER A 7 -12.78 3.57 15.94
CA SER A 7 -11.36 3.88 15.80
C SER A 7 -10.66 2.94 14.80
N GLU A 8 -10.96 1.64 14.87
CA GLU A 8 -10.33 0.64 14.00
C GLU A 8 -10.82 0.72 12.55
N ILE A 9 -12.12 0.92 12.32
CA ILE A 9 -12.68 1.13 10.97
C ILE A 9 -12.12 2.43 10.36
N HIS A 10 -11.99 3.50 11.14
CA HIS A 10 -11.36 4.75 10.69
C HIS A 10 -9.87 4.54 10.32
N ARG A 11 -9.13 3.75 11.10
CA ARG A 11 -7.73 3.38 10.80
C ARG A 11 -7.60 2.59 9.49
N VAL A 12 -8.41 1.55 9.30
CA VAL A 12 -8.44 0.76 8.05
C VAL A 12 -8.80 1.65 6.85
N SER A 13 -9.72 2.59 7.03
CA SER A 13 -10.09 3.54 5.97
C SER A 13 -8.95 4.47 5.56
N LEU A 14 -8.14 4.92 6.52
CA LEU A 14 -6.94 5.74 6.27
C LEU A 14 -5.79 4.91 5.66
N HIS A 15 -5.61 3.65 6.10
CA HIS A 15 -4.66 2.69 5.53
C HIS A 15 -4.91 2.49 4.03
N GLU A 16 -6.14 2.14 3.64
CA GLU A 16 -6.50 1.91 2.24
C GLU A 16 -6.49 3.20 1.38
N ALA A 17 -6.88 4.35 1.96
CA ALA A 17 -6.72 5.65 1.30
C ALA A 17 -5.23 5.96 1.03
N GLY A 18 -4.33 5.57 1.92
CA GLY A 18 -2.88 5.68 1.74
C GLY A 18 -2.36 4.93 0.51
N HIS A 19 -2.79 3.67 0.31
CA HIS A 19 -2.49 2.91 -0.90
C HIS A 19 -2.94 3.61 -2.19
N ALA A 20 -4.20 4.06 -2.22
CA ALA A 20 -4.78 4.65 -3.41
C ALA A 20 -4.10 5.97 -3.80
N VAL A 21 -3.80 6.82 -2.81
CA VAL A 21 -3.08 8.09 -3.02
C VAL A 21 -1.64 7.83 -3.44
N ALA A 22 -0.92 6.91 -2.79
CA ALA A 22 0.45 6.56 -3.18
C ALA A 22 0.51 6.06 -4.64
N CYS A 23 -0.39 5.16 -5.03
CA CYS A 23 -0.42 4.69 -6.41
C CYS A 23 -0.80 5.81 -7.40
N ARG A 24 -1.78 6.66 -7.08
CA ARG A 24 -2.15 7.78 -7.96
C ARG A 24 -1.01 8.76 -8.17
N ARG A 25 -0.23 9.04 -7.13
CA ARG A 25 0.88 10.00 -7.18
C ARG A 25 2.06 9.49 -8.01
N ASN A 26 2.21 8.18 -8.16
CA ASN A 26 3.26 7.55 -8.96
C ASN A 26 2.69 7.01 -10.29
N LYS A 27 2.97 7.68 -11.41
CA LYS A 27 2.53 7.27 -12.75
C LYS A 27 2.98 5.86 -13.19
N ASP A 28 4.05 5.33 -12.59
CA ASP A 28 4.58 3.99 -12.86
C ASP A 28 3.95 2.93 -11.93
N CYS A 29 3.22 3.33 -10.88
CA CYS A 29 2.35 2.43 -10.14
C CYS A 29 1.16 1.99 -11.00
N ASN A 30 1.04 0.68 -11.18
CA ASN A 30 -0.05 0.05 -11.93
C ASN A 30 -0.83 -0.96 -11.05
N ALA A 31 -0.74 -0.79 -9.72
CA ALA A 31 -1.47 -1.57 -8.73
C ALA A 31 -2.63 -0.77 -8.15
N ILE A 32 -3.79 -0.90 -8.76
CA ILE A 32 -5.02 -0.38 -8.18
C ILE A 32 -5.56 -1.49 -7.25
N ARG A 33 -5.25 -1.39 -5.94
CA ARG A 33 -6.15 -2.00 -4.95
C ARG A 33 -7.49 -1.31 -5.12
N PHE A 34 -8.54 -2.09 -5.33
CA PHE A 34 -9.86 -1.58 -5.03
C PHE A 34 -9.88 -1.36 -3.53
N ILE A 35 -10.14 -0.12 -3.10
CA ILE A 35 -10.46 0.11 -1.69
C ILE A 35 -11.82 -0.55 -1.47
N THR A 36 -11.81 -1.80 -1.00
CA THR A 36 -13.00 -2.52 -0.61
C THR A 36 -13.20 -2.43 0.89
N ALA A 37 -14.06 -1.50 1.31
CA ALA A 37 -14.65 -1.47 2.65
C ALA A 37 -15.62 -2.66 2.80
N ALA A 38 -15.08 -3.87 2.79
CA ALA A 38 -15.87 -5.11 2.80
C ALA A 38 -15.15 -6.17 3.63
N ALA A 39 -15.48 -6.34 4.91
CA ALA A 39 -16.41 -5.53 5.73
C ALA A 39 -16.08 -5.42 7.23
N GLY A 40 -15.08 -6.15 7.79
CA GLY A 40 -14.84 -6.13 9.25
C GLY A 40 -13.56 -6.78 9.79
N VAL A 41 -12.97 -6.08 10.76
CA VAL A 41 -12.71 -6.48 12.15
C VAL A 41 -13.83 -7.41 12.65
N ASP A 42 -13.51 -8.39 13.51
CA ASP A 42 -14.49 -9.35 14.06
C ASP A 42 -15.38 -8.69 15.15
N VAL A 43 -16.10 -7.65 14.76
CA VAL A 43 -17.01 -6.88 15.61
C VAL A 43 -18.29 -7.68 15.85
N LYS A 44 -18.44 -8.20 17.07
CA LYS A 44 -19.75 -8.66 17.57
C LYS A 44 -20.54 -7.47 18.10
N GLU A 45 -21.39 -6.90 17.26
CA GLU A 45 -22.51 -6.07 17.68
C GLU A 45 -23.81 -6.75 17.18
N ASP A 46 -24.76 -6.95 18.09
CA ASP A 46 -26.06 -7.62 17.87
C ASP A 46 -26.02 -8.94 17.07
N GLY A 47 -24.97 -9.74 17.27
CA GLY A 47 -24.84 -11.09 16.71
C GLY A 47 -24.47 -11.15 15.22
N LYS A 48 -24.18 -10.01 14.58
CA LYS A 48 -23.67 -9.95 13.20
C LYS A 48 -22.13 -10.00 13.20
N ARG A 49 -21.55 -10.46 12.09
CA ARG A 49 -20.10 -10.53 11.82
C ARG A 49 -19.78 -9.84 10.51
N TYR A 50 -18.58 -9.29 10.40
CA TYR A 50 -18.11 -8.54 9.24
C TYR A 50 -16.65 -8.94 8.93
N HIS A 51 -16.20 -9.04 7.66
CA HIS A 51 -14.91 -9.68 7.28
C HIS A 51 -14.09 -8.93 6.17
N TYR A 52 -12.98 -8.23 6.49
CA TYR A 52 -12.22 -7.33 5.57
C TYR A 52 -11.31 -8.04 4.55
N HIS A 53 -11.48 -7.69 3.26
CA HIS A 53 -10.62 -8.14 2.16
C HIS A 53 -10.33 -7.01 1.15
N GLY A 54 -9.13 -6.45 1.18
CA GLY A 54 -8.61 -5.60 0.09
C GLY A 54 -8.24 -6.45 -1.12
N LYS A 55 -8.89 -6.24 -2.28
CA LYS A 55 -8.53 -6.93 -3.53
C LYS A 55 -7.54 -6.11 -4.35
N THR A 56 -6.27 -6.52 -4.33
CA THR A 56 -5.27 -6.02 -5.30
C THR A 56 -5.56 -6.59 -6.67
N VAL A 57 -6.03 -5.76 -7.61
CA VAL A 57 -5.96 -6.10 -9.03
C VAL A 57 -4.66 -5.54 -9.56
N VAL A 58 -3.63 -6.37 -9.51
CA VAL A 58 -2.41 -6.14 -10.28
C VAL A 58 -2.80 -6.27 -11.74
N ALA A 59 -2.67 -5.17 -12.51
CA ALA A 59 -2.91 -5.22 -13.95
C ALA A 59 -2.04 -6.33 -14.57
N GLY A 60 -2.64 -7.18 -15.41
CA GLY A 60 -2.02 -8.42 -15.93
C GLY A 60 -0.87 -8.20 -16.91
N ARG A 61 0.19 -7.50 -16.49
CA ARG A 61 1.42 -7.30 -17.25
C ARG A 61 2.34 -8.49 -17.06
N GLU A 62 2.80 -9.03 -18.17
CA GLU A 62 3.71 -10.18 -18.19
C GLU A 62 5.12 -9.83 -17.71
N SER A 63 5.49 -8.54 -17.64
CA SER A 63 6.78 -8.09 -17.11
C SER A 63 6.75 -6.65 -16.58
N TYR A 64 7.68 -6.36 -15.65
CA TYR A 64 7.83 -5.09 -14.94
C TYR A 64 9.27 -4.59 -15.04
N ASN A 65 9.46 -3.28 -15.24
CA ASN A 65 10.77 -2.61 -15.17
C ASN A 65 11.04 -2.03 -13.76
N LYS A 66 12.27 -1.54 -13.51
CA LYS A 66 12.69 -1.02 -12.18
C LYS A 66 11.79 0.10 -11.65
N GLN A 67 11.38 1.05 -12.49
CA GLN A 67 10.51 2.17 -12.07
C GLN A 67 9.11 1.68 -11.69
N GLN A 68 8.57 0.71 -12.43
CA GLN A 68 7.28 0.10 -12.12
C GLN A 68 7.33 -0.69 -10.82
N ILE A 69 8.43 -1.39 -10.51
CA ILE A 69 8.63 -2.07 -9.22
C ILE A 69 8.79 -1.04 -8.09
N LEU A 70 9.52 0.06 -8.29
CA LEU A 70 9.55 1.17 -7.32
C LEU A 70 8.15 1.73 -7.05
N GLY A 71 7.31 1.87 -8.08
CA GLY A 71 5.89 2.21 -7.93
C GLY A 71 5.07 1.18 -7.15
N GLN A 72 5.41 -0.11 -7.20
CA GLN A 72 4.81 -1.13 -6.32
C GLN A 72 5.26 -0.97 -4.86
N ILE A 73 6.55 -0.68 -4.63
CA ILE A 73 7.09 -0.45 -3.28
C ILE A 73 6.43 0.79 -2.66
N GLU A 74 6.37 1.92 -3.38
CA GLU A 74 5.67 3.14 -2.93
C GLU A 74 4.20 2.89 -2.62
N TYR A 75 3.52 2.10 -3.46
CA TYR A 75 2.15 1.68 -3.22
C TYR A 75 2.00 0.89 -1.90
N PHE A 76 2.85 -0.10 -1.64
CA PHE A 76 2.77 -0.89 -0.40
C PHE A 76 3.08 -0.06 0.85
N VAL A 77 4.12 0.77 0.82
CA VAL A 77 4.45 1.64 1.97
C VAL A 77 3.45 2.78 2.17
N GLY A 78 2.58 3.05 1.19
CA GLY A 78 1.55 4.10 1.26
C GLY A 78 0.53 3.91 2.38
N SER A 79 0.15 2.68 2.70
CA SER A 79 -0.71 2.42 3.87
C SER A 79 0.00 2.79 5.17
N THR A 80 1.24 2.33 5.34
CA THR A 80 2.11 2.66 6.47
C THR A 80 2.34 4.17 6.61
N ALA A 81 2.61 4.89 5.50
CA ALA A 81 2.81 6.33 5.50
C ALA A 81 1.54 7.10 5.94
N SER A 82 0.36 6.65 5.51
CA SER A 82 -0.93 7.22 5.93
C SER A 82 -1.20 6.96 7.42
N GLU A 83 -0.97 5.74 7.89
CA GLU A 83 -1.14 5.41 9.31
C GLU A 83 -0.21 6.24 10.21
N LEU A 84 1.08 6.35 9.88
CA LEU A 84 2.05 7.16 10.65
C LEU A 84 1.71 8.66 10.65
N LEU A 85 1.07 9.16 9.60
CA LEU A 85 0.64 10.56 9.50
C LEU A 85 -0.56 10.87 10.42
N PHE A 86 -1.52 9.96 10.53
CA PHE A 86 -2.78 10.20 11.25
C PHE A 86 -2.85 9.58 12.64
N PHE A 87 -2.02 8.57 12.93
CA PHE A 87 -1.91 7.90 14.21
C PHE A 87 -0.48 8.01 14.73
N ALA A 88 -0.28 8.79 15.80
CA ALA A 88 0.98 8.85 16.54
C ALA A 88 1.25 7.58 17.39
N ALA A 89 0.69 6.44 16.99
CA ALA A 89 0.75 5.16 17.68
C ALA A 89 1.78 4.23 17.01
N PRO A 90 2.36 3.27 17.76
CA PRO A 90 3.31 2.32 17.19
C PRO A 90 2.69 1.45 16.10
N PHE A 91 3.60 0.82 15.34
CA PHE A 91 3.33 -0.12 14.24
C PHE A 91 2.31 -1.21 14.65
N VAL A 92 1.33 -1.50 13.80
CA VAL A 92 0.22 -2.43 14.07
C VAL A 92 0.22 -3.58 13.04
N PRO A 93 -0.24 -4.80 13.38
CA PRO A 93 -0.03 -6.00 12.55
C PRO A 93 -0.50 -5.93 11.09
N GLY A 94 -1.47 -5.07 10.74
CA GLY A 94 -1.85 -4.84 9.34
C GLY A 94 -0.71 -4.32 8.47
N MET A 95 0.17 -3.50 9.05
CA MET A 95 1.33 -2.89 8.37
C MET A 95 2.42 -3.93 8.06
N GLU A 96 2.50 -5.04 8.80
CA GLU A 96 3.49 -6.12 8.57
C GLU A 96 3.33 -6.75 7.19
N CYS A 97 2.10 -6.92 6.73
CA CYS A 97 1.77 -7.58 5.46
C CYS A 97 2.24 -6.75 4.25
N ASP A 98 1.91 -5.46 4.21
CA ASP A 98 2.36 -4.59 3.12
C ASP A 98 3.86 -4.34 3.17
N MET A 99 4.46 -4.17 4.36
CA MET A 99 5.92 -4.03 4.48
C MET A 99 6.65 -5.32 4.07
N HIS A 100 6.05 -6.50 4.27
CA HIS A 100 6.54 -7.74 3.66
C HIS A 100 6.48 -7.69 2.14
N PHE A 101 5.37 -7.27 1.53
CA PHE A 101 5.27 -7.17 0.06
C PHE A 101 6.17 -6.07 -0.54
N ALA A 102 6.36 -4.94 0.14
CA ALA A 102 7.33 -3.90 -0.22
C ALA A 102 8.76 -4.48 -0.25
N ARG A 103 9.14 -5.22 0.79
CA ARG A 103 10.41 -5.96 0.85
C ARG A 103 10.52 -6.97 -0.29
N ARG A 104 9.48 -7.77 -0.56
CA ARG A 104 9.47 -8.75 -1.66
C ARG A 104 9.58 -8.09 -3.03
N ALA A 105 9.00 -6.92 -3.25
CA ALA A 105 9.20 -6.15 -4.48
C ALA A 105 10.64 -5.60 -4.58
N ALA A 106 11.22 -5.11 -3.49
CA ALA A 106 12.62 -4.67 -3.45
C ALA A 106 13.62 -5.81 -3.70
N GLU A 107 13.32 -7.05 -3.30
CA GLU A 107 14.10 -8.24 -3.67
C GLU A 107 14.25 -8.38 -5.20
N PHE A 108 13.20 -8.10 -6.00
CA PHE A 108 13.30 -8.14 -7.47
C PHE A 108 14.24 -7.09 -8.03
N ILE A 109 14.28 -5.87 -7.45
CA ILE A 109 15.24 -4.84 -7.87
C ILE A 109 16.67 -5.30 -7.58
N VAL A 110 16.94 -5.75 -6.36
CA VAL A 110 18.29 -6.13 -5.94
C VAL A 110 18.74 -7.41 -6.64
N CYS A 111 18.09 -8.55 -6.38
CA CYS A 111 18.57 -9.84 -6.86
C CYS A 111 18.40 -10.03 -8.37
N ALA A 112 17.25 -9.65 -8.95
CA ALA A 112 17.00 -9.94 -10.36
C ALA A 112 17.52 -8.82 -11.29
N MET A 113 17.37 -7.54 -10.93
CA MET A 113 17.78 -6.44 -11.82
C MET A 113 19.22 -5.98 -11.64
N GLU A 114 19.74 -6.00 -10.40
CA GLU A 114 21.10 -5.52 -10.11
C GLU A 114 22.13 -6.65 -10.07
N GLU A 115 21.86 -7.78 -9.39
CA GLU A 115 22.77 -8.93 -9.39
C GLU A 115 22.70 -9.73 -10.71
N ASP A 116 21.49 -10.09 -11.16
CA ASP A 116 21.30 -10.90 -12.38
C ASP A 116 21.17 -10.05 -13.67
N GLY A 117 21.23 -8.72 -13.57
CA GLY A 117 21.25 -7.81 -14.72
C GLY A 117 19.95 -7.74 -15.56
N MET A 118 18.82 -8.24 -15.04
CA MET A 118 17.56 -8.26 -15.79
C MET A 118 16.97 -6.86 -15.99
N LYS A 119 16.63 -6.50 -17.23
CA LYS A 119 15.98 -5.21 -17.56
C LYS A 119 14.49 -5.18 -17.20
N THR A 120 13.85 -6.35 -17.16
CA THR A 120 12.43 -6.54 -16.84
C THR A 120 12.23 -7.92 -16.21
N VAL A 121 11.28 -8.05 -15.29
CA VAL A 121 11.02 -9.29 -14.52
C VAL A 121 9.52 -9.60 -14.42
N GLN A 122 9.16 -10.87 -14.24
CA GLN A 122 7.80 -11.24 -13.82
C GLN A 122 7.70 -11.08 -12.31
N LEU A 123 6.78 -10.23 -11.83
CA LEU A 123 6.71 -9.86 -10.42
C LEU A 123 5.76 -10.78 -9.63
N ASP A 124 6.30 -11.81 -8.96
CA ASP A 124 5.57 -12.63 -7.98
C ASP A 124 5.98 -12.27 -6.54
N ILE A 125 5.37 -11.20 -6.02
CA ILE A 125 5.59 -10.70 -4.65
C ILE A 125 5.31 -11.73 -3.55
N ARG A 126 4.62 -12.83 -3.84
CA ARG A 126 4.36 -13.91 -2.86
C ARG A 126 5.57 -14.83 -2.68
N LYS A 127 6.50 -14.84 -3.63
CA LYS A 127 7.72 -15.66 -3.58
C LYS A 127 8.97 -14.82 -3.33
N GLY A 128 9.02 -13.59 -3.85
CA GLY A 128 10.27 -12.85 -3.98
C GLY A 128 11.16 -13.42 -5.09
N SER A 129 12.35 -12.87 -5.25
CA SER A 129 13.35 -13.29 -6.27
C SER A 129 14.67 -13.78 -5.67
N CYS A 130 14.98 -13.39 -4.43
CA CYS A 130 16.26 -13.74 -3.80
C CYS A 130 16.23 -15.17 -3.25
N SER A 131 17.29 -15.94 -3.52
CA SER A 131 17.52 -17.22 -2.86
C SER A 131 17.80 -17.02 -1.36
N LYS A 132 17.68 -18.08 -0.55
CA LYS A 132 17.94 -18.00 0.90
C LYS A 132 19.39 -17.59 1.20
N GLU A 133 20.31 -18.01 0.35
CA GLU A 133 21.75 -17.75 0.42
C GLU A 133 22.03 -16.27 0.16
N ARG A 134 21.43 -15.70 -0.91
CA ARG A 134 21.48 -14.24 -1.15
C ARG A 134 20.83 -13.45 -0.01
N LEU A 135 19.75 -13.94 0.57
CA LEU A 135 19.10 -13.30 1.72
C LEU A 135 19.93 -13.39 3.02
N ALA A 136 20.91 -14.30 3.12
CA ALA A 136 21.83 -14.36 4.25
C ALA A 136 22.96 -13.32 4.17
N ASP A 137 23.17 -12.69 3.01
CA ASP A 137 24.15 -11.61 2.83
C ASP A 137 23.63 -10.28 3.45
N PRO A 138 24.35 -9.69 4.43
CA PRO A 138 23.96 -8.42 5.04
C PRO A 138 23.89 -7.24 4.06
N GLU A 139 24.70 -7.23 2.99
CA GLU A 139 24.71 -6.16 1.99
C GLU A 139 23.47 -6.24 1.09
N ILE A 140 23.05 -7.44 0.71
CA ILE A 140 21.79 -7.67 0.02
C ILE A 140 20.61 -7.24 0.91
N GLN A 141 20.60 -7.61 2.20
CA GLN A 141 19.60 -7.13 3.15
C GLN A 141 19.58 -5.59 3.24
N ARG A 142 20.75 -4.94 3.34
CA ARG A 142 20.87 -3.48 3.43
C ARG A 142 20.32 -2.78 2.19
N ARG A 143 20.59 -3.31 0.99
CA ARG A 143 20.06 -2.77 -0.28
C ARG A 143 18.55 -2.95 -0.41
N ILE A 144 18.00 -4.10 -0.01
CA ILE A 144 16.55 -4.34 0.04
C ILE A 144 15.88 -3.34 1.01
N GLN A 145 16.44 -3.18 2.22
CA GLN A 145 15.95 -2.24 3.22
C GLN A 145 16.01 -0.78 2.73
N HIS A 146 17.09 -0.41 2.04
CA HIS A 146 17.26 0.93 1.48
C HIS A 146 16.12 1.32 0.53
N TYR A 147 15.74 0.44 -0.41
CA TYR A 147 14.63 0.70 -1.33
C TYR A 147 13.28 0.90 -0.62
N VAL A 148 12.99 0.08 0.41
CA VAL A 148 11.74 0.21 1.18
C VAL A 148 11.76 1.47 2.03
N ALA A 149 12.87 1.79 2.68
CA ALA A 149 13.02 2.99 3.52
C ALA A 149 12.96 4.29 2.71
N GLU A 150 13.61 4.34 1.54
CA GLU A 150 13.57 5.52 0.66
C GLU A 150 12.16 5.76 0.11
N ALA A 151 11.47 4.70 -0.33
CA ALA A 151 10.08 4.78 -0.76
C ALA A 151 9.17 5.27 0.37
N LEU A 152 9.30 4.72 1.59
CA LEU A 152 8.51 5.15 2.74
C LEU A 152 8.78 6.62 3.09
N GLN A 153 10.04 7.05 3.10
CA GLN A 153 10.41 8.45 3.34
C GLN A 153 9.78 9.37 2.27
N ARG A 154 9.86 9.00 0.99
CA ARG A 154 9.35 9.77 -0.14
C ARG A 154 7.82 9.90 -0.12
N VAL A 155 7.10 8.82 0.19
CA VAL A 155 5.63 8.83 0.31
C VAL A 155 5.19 9.59 1.57
N THR A 156 5.87 9.39 2.70
CA THR A 156 5.59 10.14 3.93
C THR A 156 5.80 11.64 3.73
N ALA A 157 6.89 12.06 3.08
CA ALA A 157 7.14 13.46 2.77
C ALA A 157 6.08 14.06 1.84
N ASP A 158 5.55 13.29 0.89
CA ASP A 158 4.43 13.71 0.05
C ASP A 158 3.13 13.88 0.83
N PHE A 159 2.83 12.93 1.71
CA PHE A 159 1.63 12.93 2.53
C PHE A 159 1.67 14.06 3.58
N GLN A 160 2.82 14.72 3.80
CA GLN A 160 2.87 15.96 4.58
C GLN A 160 2.30 17.20 3.87
N ASN A 161 2.02 17.15 2.56
CA ASN A 161 1.34 18.22 1.85
C ASN A 161 -0.16 18.27 2.23
N GLU A 162 -0.67 19.44 2.66
CA GLU A 162 -2.05 19.59 3.13
C GLU A 162 -3.14 19.23 2.09
N GLU A 163 -2.88 19.44 0.79
CA GLU A 163 -3.79 19.00 -0.28
C GLU A 163 -3.90 17.47 -0.29
N VAL A 164 -2.75 16.79 -0.21
CA VAL A 164 -2.65 15.33 -0.15
C VAL A 164 -3.29 14.79 1.14
N LYS A 165 -3.06 15.42 2.30
CA LYS A 165 -3.74 15.08 3.57
C LYS A 165 -5.25 15.20 3.46
N SER A 166 -5.74 16.27 2.85
CA SER A 166 -7.17 16.51 2.65
C SER A 166 -7.80 15.39 1.81
N ILE A 167 -7.13 14.99 0.73
CA ILE A 167 -7.57 13.93 -0.17
C ILE A 167 -7.53 12.55 0.49
N ILE A 168 -6.52 12.24 1.30
CA ILE A 168 -6.50 10.99 2.10
C ILE A 168 -7.69 10.97 3.08
N LYS A 169 -7.98 12.07 3.77
CA LYS A 169 -9.15 12.19 4.67
C LYS A 169 -10.48 12.05 3.92
N GLU A 170 -10.62 12.67 2.73
CA GLU A 170 -11.84 12.58 1.92
C GLU A 170 -12.10 11.15 1.44
N LEU A 171 -11.06 10.46 0.97
CA LEU A 171 -11.13 9.04 0.60
C LEU A 171 -11.48 8.18 1.81
N ALA A 172 -10.74 8.32 2.92
CA ALA A 172 -11.01 7.54 4.14
C ALA A 172 -12.42 7.78 4.68
N PHE A 173 -12.94 9.01 4.61
CA PHE A 173 -14.32 9.31 5.00
C PHE A 173 -15.35 8.63 4.09
N LYS A 174 -15.12 8.62 2.76
CA LYS A 174 -15.98 7.89 1.81
C LYS A 174 -15.98 6.39 2.12
N VAL A 175 -14.80 5.80 2.30
CA VAL A 175 -14.56 4.39 2.63
C VAL A 175 -15.25 4.01 3.96
N PHE A 176 -15.10 4.85 4.99
CA PHE A 176 -15.75 4.68 6.30
C PHE A 176 -17.28 4.74 6.23
N ARG A 177 -17.84 5.66 5.42
CA ARG A 177 -19.31 5.88 5.35
C ARG A 177 -20.07 4.80 4.59
N SER A 178 -19.39 3.85 3.97
CA SER A 178 -20.02 2.75 3.28
C SER A 178 -19.89 1.44 4.04
N GLU A 179 -21.00 0.73 4.17
CA GLU A 179 -20.99 -0.63 4.71
C GLU A 179 -20.47 -1.65 3.67
N THR A 180 -20.46 -1.27 2.37
CA THR A 180 -19.97 -2.09 1.24
C THR A 180 -19.52 -1.24 0.03
N LEU A 181 -18.51 -0.37 0.16
CA LEU A 181 -17.88 0.17 -1.05
C LEU A 181 -17.02 -0.92 -1.71
N THR A 182 -17.60 -1.61 -2.68
CA THR A 182 -16.94 -1.57 -3.99
C THR A 182 -17.11 -0.12 -4.47
N LEU A 183 -16.09 0.72 -4.25
CA LEU A 183 -16.08 2.06 -4.83
C LEU A 183 -16.27 1.90 -6.34
N GLN A 184 -17.41 2.37 -6.85
CA GLN A 184 -17.57 2.53 -8.29
C GLN A 184 -16.42 3.44 -8.73
N THR A 185 -15.62 2.97 -9.69
CA THR A 185 -14.25 3.48 -9.84
C THR A 185 -14.23 4.98 -10.12
N ALA A 186 -15.30 5.50 -10.74
CA ALA A 186 -15.56 6.93 -10.95
C ALA A 186 -15.55 7.78 -9.67
N GLU A 187 -16.06 7.31 -8.53
CA GLU A 187 -16.07 8.08 -7.29
C GLU A 187 -14.67 8.22 -6.69
N VAL A 188 -13.87 7.14 -6.70
CA VAL A 188 -12.43 7.19 -6.34
C VAL A 188 -11.69 8.11 -7.28
N TYR A 189 -11.86 7.93 -8.59
CA TYR A 189 -11.18 8.76 -9.58
C TYR A 189 -11.57 10.23 -9.42
N SER A 190 -12.83 10.59 -9.18
CA SER A 190 -13.22 11.99 -8.94
C SER A 190 -12.49 12.69 -7.78
N VAL A 191 -12.01 11.92 -6.79
CA VAL A 191 -11.20 12.43 -5.68
C VAL A 191 -9.70 12.38 -6.00
N LEU A 192 -9.24 11.30 -6.62
CA LEU A 192 -7.84 11.10 -7.05
C LEU A 192 -7.43 11.95 -8.25
N ASP A 193 -8.37 12.42 -9.07
CA ASP A 193 -8.14 13.31 -10.21
C ASP A 193 -7.86 14.75 -9.76
N LYS A 194 -8.15 15.08 -8.50
CA LYS A 194 -7.65 16.31 -7.85
C LYS A 194 -6.13 16.26 -7.67
N LEU A 195 -5.52 15.08 -7.59
CA LEU A 195 -4.07 14.93 -7.49
C LEU A 195 -3.40 15.00 -8.86
N SER A 196 -2.45 15.92 -9.01
CA SER A 196 -1.42 15.83 -10.04
C SER A 196 -0.51 14.62 -9.80
N THR A 197 -0.08 13.94 -10.87
CA THR A 197 0.98 12.91 -10.82
C THR A 197 2.37 13.55 -10.68
N ARG A 198 3.36 12.79 -10.18
CA ARG A 198 4.80 13.11 -10.35
C ARG A 198 5.41 12.38 -11.53
#